data_AF-A0A5N7SQJ6-F1
#
_entry.id   AF-A0A5N7SQJ6-F1
#
_cell.length_a   1.000
_cell.length_b   1.000
_cell.length_c   1.000
_cell.angle_alpha   90.00
_cell.angle_beta   90.00
_cell.angle_gamma   90.00
#
_symmetry.space_group_name_H-M   'P 1'
#
loop_
_entity.id
_entity.type
_entity.pdbx_description
1 polymer ?
#
loop_
_entity_poly.entity_id
_entity_poly.type
_entity_poly.pdbx_seq_one_letter_code
_entity_poly.pdbx_strand_id
1 'polypeptide(L)'
;WKVTPLQLARGVSALADGQLRTPHLVIQQREGFDSDWAATSPGETKPVSPNPNNLQAVREGMMATMRPGGSGWRVAVGAPYVMAGKTGTAQVISRKGTAAVNPKSLPMHLRHRALFVGFAPADNPVIAIAVAVEGGGYGGSAAAPIARKVFDAYLLGKMPEGMEPLDSERGTTAIGATAFDNEDAGARQAGDLAAAQVGEHPVLIGVPAPEPAPAPQPGSQAAALPATPRPTTAEPAR
;
A
#
# COMPACT_ATOMS: atom_id res chain seq x y z
N TRP A 1 5.07 -10.41 -16.96
CA TRP A 1 4.65 -10.75 -15.59
C TRP A 1 3.34 -11.50 -15.65
N LYS A 2 3.06 -12.48 -14.77
CA LYS A 2 1.72 -13.10 -14.68
C LYS A 2 0.76 -12.33 -13.76
N VAL A 3 1.26 -11.31 -13.05
CA VAL A 3 0.54 -10.46 -12.09
C VAL A 3 0.94 -8.99 -12.35
N THR A 4 0.01 -8.06 -12.30
CA THR A 4 0.26 -6.63 -12.50
C THR A 4 0.68 -5.94 -11.19
N PRO A 5 1.42 -4.81 -11.25
CA PRO A 5 1.71 -4.03 -10.04
C PRO A 5 0.45 -3.61 -9.27
N LEU A 6 -0.65 -3.31 -9.95
CA LEU A 6 -1.93 -2.98 -9.32
C LEU A 6 -2.52 -4.16 -8.53
N GLN A 7 -2.43 -5.38 -9.07
CA GLN A 7 -2.84 -6.60 -8.36
C GLN A 7 -1.96 -6.87 -7.13
N LEU A 8 -0.65 -6.61 -7.23
CA LEU A 8 0.27 -6.71 -6.09
C LEU A 8 -0.04 -5.67 -5.02
N ALA A 9 -0.24 -4.41 -5.41
CA ALA A 9 -0.61 -3.34 -4.50
C ALA A 9 -1.91 -3.68 -3.75
N ARG A 10 -2.95 -4.11 -4.48
CA ARG A 10 -4.22 -4.58 -3.88
C ARG A 10 -4.00 -5.70 -2.86
N GLY A 11 -3.22 -6.71 -3.22
CA GLY A 11 -2.93 -7.83 -2.31
C GLY A 11 -2.20 -7.38 -1.05
N VAL A 12 -1.24 -6.47 -1.18
CA VAL A 12 -0.44 -5.96 -0.07
C VAL A 12 -1.23 -4.99 0.82
N SER A 13 -2.10 -4.15 0.24
CA SER A 13 -3.06 -3.35 1.00
C SER A 13 -3.93 -4.24 1.87
N ALA A 14 -4.42 -5.35 1.30
CA ALA A 14 -5.26 -6.30 2.02
C ALA A 14 -4.49 -7.05 3.14
N LEU A 15 -3.18 -7.27 2.98
CA LEU A 15 -2.33 -7.77 4.07
C LEU A 15 -2.09 -6.73 5.17
N ALA A 16 -2.20 -5.45 4.84
CA ALA A 16 -2.01 -4.35 5.77
C ALA A 16 -3.25 -4.14 6.66
N ASP A 17 -4.44 -4.00 6.06
CA ASP A 17 -5.69 -3.69 6.77
C ASP A 17 -6.58 -4.91 7.05
N GLY A 18 -6.25 -6.07 6.45
CA GLY A 18 -7.01 -7.32 6.57
C GLY A 18 -8.22 -7.43 5.64
N GLN A 19 -8.49 -6.43 4.80
CA GLN A 19 -9.66 -6.35 3.93
C GLN A 19 -9.26 -6.28 2.45
N LEU A 20 -9.82 -7.18 1.64
CA LEU A 20 -9.61 -7.18 0.20
C LEU A 20 -10.51 -6.12 -0.47
N ARG A 21 -10.01 -4.88 -0.49
CA ARG A 21 -10.69 -3.74 -1.14
C ARG A 21 -10.48 -3.73 -2.64
N THR A 22 -11.39 -3.09 -3.37
CA THR A 22 -11.23 -2.81 -4.80
C THR A 22 -10.53 -1.46 -4.97
N PRO A 23 -9.34 -1.41 -5.60
CA PRO A 23 -8.66 -0.14 -5.85
C PRO A 23 -9.49 0.72 -6.81
N HIS A 24 -9.63 2.00 -6.50
CA HIS A 24 -10.34 2.99 -7.31
C HIS A 24 -9.56 4.31 -7.29
N LEU A 25 -9.70 5.09 -8.35
CA LEU A 25 -9.10 6.43 -8.48
C LEU A 25 -10.13 7.55 -8.26
N VAL A 26 -11.39 7.27 -8.60
CA VAL A 26 -12.48 8.25 -8.51
C VAL A 26 -12.91 8.38 -7.05
N ILE A 27 -12.76 9.59 -6.49
CA ILE A 27 -13.15 9.91 -5.11
C ILE A 27 -14.60 10.38 -5.00
N GLN A 28 -15.06 11.11 -6.02
CA GLN A 28 -16.39 11.68 -6.10
C GLN A 28 -16.87 11.67 -7.56
N GLN A 29 -18.18 11.63 -7.73
CA GLN A 29 -18.88 11.58 -9.01
C GLN A 29 -20.19 12.36 -8.90
N ARG A 30 -20.65 12.93 -10.01
CA ARG A 30 -21.94 13.62 -10.11
C ARG A 30 -22.68 13.12 -11.35
N GLU A 31 -24.00 13.06 -11.27
CA GLU A 31 -24.85 12.49 -12.33
C GLU A 31 -25.03 13.44 -13.52
N GLY A 32 -25.11 14.75 -13.25
CA GLY A 32 -25.18 15.81 -14.27
C GLY A 32 -24.37 17.04 -13.86
N PHE A 33 -24.30 18.04 -14.77
CA PHE A 33 -23.57 19.29 -14.52
C PHE A 33 -24.11 20.07 -13.32
N ASP A 34 -25.42 20.03 -13.11
CA ASP A 34 -26.13 20.72 -12.02
C ASP A 34 -26.32 19.85 -10.77
N SER A 35 -25.77 18.63 -10.75
CA SER A 35 -25.87 17.72 -9.61
C SER A 35 -24.70 17.92 -8.64
N ASP A 36 -24.98 17.74 -7.35
CA ASP A 36 -23.95 17.74 -6.31
C ASP A 36 -22.95 16.60 -6.50
N TRP A 37 -21.70 16.84 -6.09
CA TRP A 37 -20.68 15.81 -6.01
C TRP A 37 -21.00 14.82 -4.90
N ALA A 38 -21.09 13.54 -5.25
CA ALA A 38 -21.30 12.45 -4.31
C ALA A 38 -20.03 11.59 -4.20
N ALA A 39 -19.69 11.15 -2.98
CA ALA A 39 -18.56 10.24 -2.77
C ALA A 39 -18.76 8.91 -3.50
N THR A 40 -17.68 8.41 -4.10
CA THR A 40 -17.69 7.08 -4.72
C THR A 40 -17.81 6.02 -3.63
N SER A 41 -18.82 5.16 -3.74
CA SER A 41 -19.04 4.07 -2.79
C SER A 41 -17.85 3.08 -2.83
N PRO A 42 -17.22 2.73 -1.69
CA PRO A 42 -16.05 1.85 -1.64
C PRO A 42 -16.28 0.41 -2.13
N GLY A 43 -17.52 0.02 -2.46
CA GLY A 43 -17.90 -1.34 -2.80
C GLY A 43 -17.79 -2.32 -1.62
N GLU A 44 -18.23 -3.56 -1.81
CA GLU A 44 -18.14 -4.60 -0.79
C GLU A 44 -16.70 -5.07 -0.59
N THR A 45 -16.32 -5.36 0.66
CA THR A 45 -15.01 -5.90 1.02
C THR A 45 -15.12 -7.30 1.60
N LYS A 46 -14.04 -8.08 1.50
CA LYS A 46 -13.96 -9.43 2.06
C LYS A 46 -12.69 -9.56 2.92
N PRO A 47 -12.75 -10.22 4.09
CA PRO A 47 -11.54 -10.46 4.87
C PRO A 47 -10.57 -11.37 4.10
N VAL A 48 -9.27 -11.08 4.18
CA VAL A 48 -8.22 -11.86 3.50
C VAL A 48 -8.05 -13.24 4.13
N SER A 49 -8.31 -13.36 5.43
CA SER A 49 -8.27 -14.61 6.16
C SER A 49 -9.45 -14.70 7.13
N PRO A 50 -10.08 -15.87 7.29
CA PRO A 50 -11.09 -16.08 8.33
C PRO A 50 -10.48 -16.07 9.75
N ASN A 51 -9.15 -16.24 9.87
CA ASN A 51 -8.44 -16.23 11.14
C ASN A 51 -7.47 -15.03 11.19
N PRO A 52 -7.68 -14.06 12.11
CA PRO A 52 -6.80 -12.89 12.22
C PRO A 52 -5.35 -13.25 12.58
N ASN A 53 -5.11 -14.38 13.25
CA ASN A 53 -3.76 -14.81 13.62
C ASN A 53 -2.90 -15.17 12.40
N ASN A 54 -3.52 -15.65 11.31
CA ASN A 54 -2.80 -15.91 10.06
C ASN A 54 -2.29 -14.62 9.44
N LEU A 55 -3.14 -13.58 9.43
CA LEU A 55 -2.76 -12.26 8.93
C LEU A 55 -1.63 -11.67 9.77
N GLN A 56 -1.74 -11.78 11.10
CA GLN A 56 -0.71 -11.31 12.03
C GLN A 56 0.64 -11.97 11.76
N ALA A 57 0.68 -13.30 11.62
CA ALA A 57 1.91 -14.03 11.32
C ALA A 57 2.55 -13.56 9.99
N VAL A 58 1.74 -13.26 8.96
CA VAL A 58 2.24 -12.72 7.69
C VAL A 58 2.80 -11.31 7.87
N ARG A 59 2.10 -10.43 8.61
CA ARG A 59 2.58 -9.06 8.91
C ARG A 59 3.90 -9.10 9.68
N GLU A 60 4.05 -10.01 10.64
CA GLU A 60 5.29 -10.22 11.38
C GLU A 60 6.44 -10.67 10.50
N GLY A 61 6.20 -11.61 9.56
CA GLY A 61 7.20 -12.01 8.57
C GLY A 61 7.62 -10.87 7.64
N MET A 62 6.67 -10.02 7.23
CA MET A 62 6.96 -8.83 6.43
C MET A 62 7.75 -7.78 7.22
N MET A 63 7.47 -7.59 8.51
CA MET A 63 8.28 -6.73 9.39
C MET A 63 9.69 -7.30 9.60
N ALA A 64 9.82 -8.62 9.78
CA ALA A 64 11.11 -9.28 9.94
C ALA A 64 12.02 -9.11 8.70
N THR A 65 11.45 -9.03 7.51
CA THR A 65 12.21 -8.72 6.27
C THR A 65 12.89 -7.34 6.32
N MET A 66 12.34 -6.42 7.12
CA MET A 66 12.81 -5.05 7.30
C MET A 66 13.62 -4.86 8.59
N ARG A 67 13.96 -5.95 9.31
CA ARG A 67 14.79 -5.98 10.54
C ARG A 67 16.19 -6.54 10.26
N PRO A 68 17.18 -6.40 11.17
CA PRO A 68 18.54 -6.91 10.93
C PRO A 68 18.54 -8.36 10.46
N GLY A 69 19.27 -8.65 9.38
CA GLY A 69 19.29 -9.98 8.74
C GLY A 69 18.20 -10.20 7.67
N GLY A 70 17.19 -9.33 7.59
CA GLY A 70 16.16 -9.36 6.55
C GLY A 70 16.64 -8.79 5.21
N SER A 71 16.04 -9.26 4.10
CA SER A 71 16.46 -8.86 2.74
C SER A 71 16.16 -7.40 2.36
N GLY A 72 15.28 -6.73 3.11
CA GLY A 72 14.96 -5.31 2.99
C GLY A 72 15.54 -4.44 4.11
N TRP A 73 16.25 -5.03 5.08
CA TRP A 73 16.79 -4.35 6.27
C TRP A 73 17.45 -3.01 5.98
N ARG A 74 18.35 -2.98 4.99
CA ARG A 74 19.20 -1.83 4.70
C ARG A 74 18.42 -0.56 4.38
N VAL A 75 17.22 -0.69 3.81
CA VAL A 75 16.39 0.48 3.48
C VAL A 75 15.54 0.96 4.66
N ALA A 76 15.39 0.13 5.71
CA ALA A 76 14.67 0.49 6.93
C ALA A 76 15.51 1.26 7.95
N VAL A 77 16.83 1.20 7.84
CA VAL A 77 17.74 1.92 8.73
C VAL A 77 17.42 3.42 8.71
N GLY A 78 17.26 4.01 9.89
CA GLY A 78 17.00 5.44 10.07
C GLY A 78 15.58 5.90 9.69
N ALA A 79 14.64 5.01 9.38
CA ALA A 79 13.23 5.38 9.26
C ALA A 79 12.63 5.65 10.66
N PRO A 80 11.92 6.77 10.88
CA PRO A 80 11.21 7.04 12.13
C PRO A 80 9.90 6.27 12.26
N TYR A 81 9.54 5.47 11.26
CA TYR A 81 8.34 4.64 11.22
C TYR A 81 8.71 3.17 10.95
N VAL A 82 7.85 2.25 11.38
CA VAL A 82 8.05 0.81 11.13
C VAL A 82 7.54 0.46 9.74
N MET A 83 8.33 -0.26 8.96
CA MET A 83 7.91 -0.78 7.65
C MET A 83 7.69 -2.29 7.71
N ALA A 84 6.68 -2.75 6.98
CA ALA A 84 6.51 -4.15 6.63
C ALA A 84 6.65 -4.29 5.11
N GLY A 85 7.47 -5.23 4.64
CA GLY A 85 7.69 -5.38 3.21
C GLY A 85 8.27 -6.72 2.79
N LYS A 86 8.33 -6.93 1.49
CA LYS A 86 8.94 -8.11 0.89
C LYS A 86 9.65 -7.73 -0.41
N THR A 87 10.90 -8.19 -0.54
CA THR A 87 11.66 -8.11 -1.79
C THR A 87 11.35 -9.31 -2.69
N GLY A 88 11.30 -9.06 -4.00
CA GLY A 88 11.24 -10.06 -5.06
C GLY A 88 12.29 -9.82 -6.13
N THR A 89 12.70 -10.90 -6.79
CA THR A 89 13.60 -10.88 -7.95
C THR A 89 13.04 -11.84 -8.98
N ALA A 90 12.50 -11.34 -10.09
CA ALA A 90 12.00 -12.20 -11.17
C ALA A 90 13.11 -12.42 -12.21
N GLN A 91 13.58 -13.66 -12.31
CA GLN A 91 14.62 -14.05 -13.25
C GLN A 91 14.05 -14.12 -14.68
N VAL A 92 14.77 -13.57 -15.65
CA VAL A 92 14.37 -13.51 -17.07
C VAL A 92 15.01 -14.62 -17.88
N ILE A 93 16.23 -15.01 -17.51
CA ILE A 93 16.96 -16.12 -18.10
C ILE A 93 17.29 -17.15 -17.03
N SER A 94 17.15 -18.43 -17.38
CA SER A 94 17.67 -19.54 -16.56
C SER A 94 19.19 -19.51 -16.57
N ARG A 95 19.80 -19.76 -15.41
CA ARG A 95 21.25 -19.93 -15.30
C ARG A 95 21.67 -21.15 -16.11
N LYS A 96 22.61 -21.00 -17.05
CA LYS A 96 23.38 -22.14 -17.59
C LYS A 96 24.58 -22.35 -16.67
N GLY A 97 24.56 -23.41 -15.87
CA GLY A 97 25.65 -23.78 -14.94
C GLY A 97 25.59 -23.07 -13.56
N THR A 98 26.66 -23.19 -12.79
CA THR A 98 26.78 -22.71 -11.39
C THR A 98 27.27 -21.26 -11.26
N ALA A 99 27.74 -20.63 -12.33
CA ALA A 99 28.32 -19.30 -12.29
C ALA A 99 27.27 -18.25 -11.83
N ALA A 100 27.64 -17.43 -10.86
CA ALA A 100 26.86 -16.26 -10.47
C ALA A 100 27.12 -15.15 -11.49
N VAL A 101 26.16 -14.89 -12.37
CA VAL A 101 26.24 -13.79 -13.33
C VAL A 101 25.67 -12.55 -12.66
N ASN A 102 26.43 -11.45 -12.65
CA ASN A 102 25.94 -10.17 -12.16
C ASN A 102 24.76 -9.73 -13.05
N PRO A 103 23.54 -9.54 -12.53
CA PRO A 103 22.40 -9.15 -13.34
C PRO A 103 22.62 -7.82 -14.06
N LYS A 104 23.47 -6.93 -13.52
CA LYS A 104 23.79 -5.64 -14.15
C LYS A 104 24.73 -5.77 -15.35
N SER A 105 25.48 -6.87 -15.49
CA SER A 105 26.36 -7.10 -16.63
C SER A 105 25.63 -7.68 -17.85
N LEU A 106 24.34 -8.02 -17.71
CA LEU A 106 23.52 -8.52 -18.80
C LEU A 106 22.90 -7.35 -19.61
N PRO A 107 22.61 -7.54 -20.92
CA PRO A 107 21.76 -6.65 -21.70
C PRO A 107 20.43 -6.39 -20.98
N MET A 108 19.88 -5.17 -21.06
CA MET A 108 18.70 -4.74 -20.28
C MET A 108 17.53 -5.73 -20.34
N HIS A 109 17.25 -6.29 -21.52
CA HIS A 109 16.17 -7.26 -21.75
C HIS A 109 16.41 -8.64 -21.09
N LEU A 110 17.65 -8.95 -20.68
CA LEU A 110 18.04 -10.18 -19.98
C LEU A 110 18.25 -9.97 -18.48
N ARG A 111 18.26 -8.72 -18.02
CA ARG A 111 18.44 -8.39 -16.60
C ARG A 111 17.22 -8.83 -15.80
N HIS A 112 17.46 -9.33 -14.60
CA HIS A 112 16.41 -9.66 -13.65
C HIS A 112 15.56 -8.42 -13.32
N ARG A 113 14.28 -8.65 -13.05
CA ARG A 113 13.36 -7.59 -12.65
C ARG A 113 13.34 -7.50 -11.13
N ALA A 114 13.51 -6.30 -10.61
CA ALA A 114 13.49 -6.04 -9.18
C ALA A 114 12.07 -5.69 -8.74
N LEU A 115 11.61 -6.28 -7.65
CA LEU A 115 10.29 -6.03 -7.07
C LEU A 115 10.43 -5.72 -5.58
N PHE A 116 9.65 -4.75 -5.11
CA PHE A 116 9.40 -4.54 -3.70
C PHE A 116 7.92 -4.29 -3.50
N VAL A 117 7.35 -4.90 -2.47
CA VAL A 117 6.01 -4.58 -1.99
C VAL A 117 6.07 -4.32 -0.50
N GLY A 118 5.23 -3.43 0.01
CA GLY A 118 5.16 -3.18 1.45
C GLY A 118 4.12 -2.14 1.83
N PHE A 119 4.00 -1.91 3.12
CA PHE A 119 3.13 -0.89 3.71
C PHE A 119 3.79 -0.27 4.94
N ALA A 120 3.34 0.95 5.27
CA ALA A 120 3.85 1.70 6.40
C ALA A 120 2.81 2.72 6.94
N PRO A 121 2.87 3.10 8.23
CA PRO A 121 3.53 2.36 9.32
C PRO A 121 3.00 0.92 9.47
N ALA A 122 3.80 0.00 10.00
CA ALA A 122 3.42 -1.42 10.07
C ALA A 122 2.36 -1.71 11.13
N ASP A 123 2.27 -0.88 12.15
CA ASP A 123 1.33 -0.91 13.27
C ASP A 123 -0.01 -0.28 12.89
N ASN A 124 0.00 0.89 12.26
CA ASN A 124 -1.19 1.56 11.71
C ASN A 124 -0.98 1.90 10.23
N PRO A 125 -1.24 0.96 9.29
CA PRO A 125 -0.93 1.16 7.88
C PRO A 125 -1.81 2.22 7.23
N VAL A 126 -1.17 3.23 6.63
CA VAL A 126 -1.86 4.30 5.89
C VAL A 126 -1.51 4.33 4.40
N ILE A 127 -0.42 3.68 4.00
CA ILE A 127 0.00 3.55 2.61
C ILE A 127 0.55 2.16 2.32
N ALA A 128 0.17 1.60 1.17
CA ALA A 128 0.73 0.37 0.62
C ALA A 128 1.29 0.64 -0.79
N ILE A 129 2.39 -0.02 -1.14
CA ILE A 129 3.11 0.22 -2.39
C ILE A 129 3.55 -1.09 -3.05
N ALA A 130 3.55 -1.10 -4.38
CA ALA A 130 4.21 -2.09 -5.21
C ALA A 130 5.14 -1.37 -6.20
N VAL A 131 6.44 -1.62 -6.10
CA VAL A 131 7.47 -1.05 -6.97
C VAL A 131 8.08 -2.16 -7.82
N ALA A 132 7.90 -2.07 -9.14
CA ALA A 132 8.54 -2.96 -10.11
C ALA A 132 9.53 -2.16 -10.95
N VAL A 133 10.79 -2.63 -11.00
CA VAL A 133 11.85 -2.02 -11.81
C VAL A 133 12.30 -3.02 -12.86
N GLU A 134 12.01 -2.72 -14.12
CA GLU A 134 12.43 -3.53 -15.25
C GLU A 134 13.95 -3.47 -15.42
N GLY A 135 14.58 -4.65 -15.47
CA GLY A 135 16.04 -4.76 -15.52
C GLY A 135 16.78 -4.23 -14.29
N GLY A 136 16.08 -3.99 -13.17
CA GLY A 136 16.63 -3.44 -11.93
C GLY A 136 17.50 -4.41 -11.11
N GLY A 137 17.63 -5.68 -11.53
CA GLY A 137 18.37 -6.68 -10.78
C GLY A 137 17.57 -7.19 -9.58
N TYR A 138 17.96 -6.79 -8.37
CA TYR A 138 17.40 -7.32 -7.12
C TYR A 138 16.45 -6.33 -6.42
N GLY A 139 15.35 -6.85 -5.87
CA GLY A 139 14.34 -6.07 -5.16
C GLY A 139 14.89 -5.21 -4.01
N GLY A 140 15.78 -5.77 -3.18
CA GLY A 140 16.34 -5.06 -2.02
C GLY A 140 17.31 -3.92 -2.38
N SER A 141 17.94 -3.97 -3.55
CA SER A 141 18.93 -2.96 -3.97
C SER A 141 18.40 -1.92 -4.94
N ALA A 142 17.29 -2.20 -5.64
CA ALA A 142 16.73 -1.32 -6.65
C ALA A 142 15.31 -0.84 -6.32
N ALA A 143 14.39 -1.77 -6.04
CA ALA A 143 12.99 -1.42 -5.80
C ALA A 143 12.73 -0.91 -4.37
N ALA A 144 13.37 -1.52 -3.36
CA ALA A 144 13.18 -1.14 -1.96
C ALA A 144 13.66 0.29 -1.62
N PRO A 145 14.79 0.80 -2.15
CA PRO A 145 15.19 2.19 -1.95
C PRO A 145 14.20 3.20 -2.55
N ILE A 146 13.56 2.87 -3.68
CA ILE A 146 12.51 3.70 -4.29
C ILE A 146 11.29 3.72 -3.35
N ALA A 147 10.86 2.56 -2.86
CA ALA A 147 9.75 2.48 -1.91
C ALA A 147 10.02 3.29 -0.63
N ARG A 148 11.24 3.25 -0.10
CA ARG A 148 11.65 4.06 1.06
C ARG A 148 11.47 5.56 0.81
N LYS A 149 11.87 6.06 -0.36
CA LYS A 149 11.68 7.47 -0.74
C LYS A 149 10.20 7.85 -0.82
N VAL A 150 9.36 6.98 -1.37
CA VAL A 150 7.90 7.23 -1.42
C VAL A 150 7.29 7.24 -0.03
N PHE A 151 7.69 6.31 0.85
CA PHE A 151 7.24 6.33 2.24
C PHE A 151 7.72 7.58 3.00
N ASP A 152 8.97 8.00 2.81
CA ASP A 152 9.50 9.23 3.43
C ASP A 152 8.76 10.48 2.94
N ALA A 153 8.48 10.56 1.63
CA ALA A 153 7.70 11.67 1.08
C ALA A 153 6.26 11.68 1.62
N TYR A 154 5.58 10.53 1.64
CA TYR A 154 4.19 10.44 2.07
C TYR A 154 4.01 10.62 3.58
N LEU A 155 4.88 10.01 4.40
CA LEU A 155 4.73 9.99 5.86
C LEU A 155 5.40 11.17 6.55
N LEU A 156 6.46 11.73 5.94
CA LEU A 156 7.30 12.75 6.57
C LEU A 156 7.37 14.05 5.77
N GLY A 157 6.77 14.12 4.57
CA GLY A 157 6.92 15.26 3.66
C GLY A 157 8.35 15.42 3.12
N LYS A 158 9.21 14.40 3.26
CA LYS A 158 10.62 14.47 2.86
C LYS A 158 10.79 14.08 1.39
N MET A 159 10.84 15.08 0.51
CA MET A 159 11.06 14.86 -0.91
C MET A 159 12.49 14.40 -1.22
N PRO A 160 12.69 13.61 -2.28
CA PRO A 160 14.03 13.30 -2.79
C PRO A 160 14.79 14.58 -3.19
N GLU A 161 16.11 14.60 -3.00
CA GLU A 161 16.96 15.73 -3.40
C GLU A 161 16.75 16.11 -4.88
N GLY A 162 16.57 17.41 -5.13
CA GLY A 162 16.41 17.97 -6.48
C GLY A 162 15.02 17.75 -7.10
N MET A 163 14.03 17.32 -6.32
CA MET A 163 12.65 17.12 -6.78
C MET A 163 11.69 17.98 -5.96
N GLU A 164 11.13 19.00 -6.61
CA GLU A 164 10.03 19.78 -6.05
C GLU A 164 8.69 19.05 -6.24
N PRO A 165 7.74 19.15 -5.29
CA PRO A 165 6.39 18.64 -5.47
C PRO A 165 5.74 19.23 -6.73
N LEU A 166 5.01 18.40 -7.48
CA LEU A 166 4.40 18.82 -8.74
C LEU A 166 3.39 19.96 -8.57
N ASP A 167 2.70 20.02 -7.42
CA ASP A 167 1.80 21.12 -7.07
C ASP A 167 2.08 21.64 -5.67
N SER A 168 3.25 22.26 -5.47
CA SER A 168 3.59 22.94 -4.21
C SER A 168 2.53 23.98 -3.80
N GLU A 169 1.81 24.56 -4.76
CA GLU A 169 0.75 25.55 -4.52
C GLU A 169 -0.65 24.95 -4.25
N ARG A 170 -0.94 23.71 -4.67
CA ARG A 170 -2.24 23.04 -4.43
C ARG A 170 -2.22 22.02 -3.29
N GLY A 171 -1.11 21.92 -2.55
CA GLY A 171 -0.98 21.01 -1.42
C GLY A 171 -1.01 19.52 -1.80
N THR A 172 -0.73 19.17 -3.06
CA THR A 172 -0.70 17.77 -3.49
C THR A 172 0.71 17.18 -3.38
N THR A 173 0.83 15.95 -2.87
CA THR A 173 2.09 15.18 -2.82
C THR A 173 2.24 14.27 -4.04
N ALA A 174 1.77 14.70 -5.21
CA ALA A 174 1.96 13.94 -6.44
C ALA A 174 3.44 14.02 -6.87
N ILE A 175 4.07 12.86 -7.08
CA ILE A 175 5.46 12.74 -7.52
C ILE A 175 5.48 12.23 -8.96
N GLY A 176 6.03 13.03 -9.88
CA GLY A 176 6.22 12.66 -11.28
C GLY A 176 6.99 13.74 -12.06
N ALA A 177 7.44 13.42 -13.27
CA ALA A 177 7.78 14.43 -14.26
C ALA A 177 6.48 14.81 -14.99
N THR A 178 6.15 16.10 -15.10
CA THR A 178 4.97 16.57 -15.86
C THR A 178 5.08 16.36 -17.38
N ALA A 179 6.19 15.78 -17.85
CA ALA A 179 6.39 15.40 -19.24
C ALA A 179 5.56 14.15 -19.60
N PHE A 180 4.24 14.29 -19.60
CA PHE A 180 3.40 13.51 -20.49
C PHE A 180 3.52 14.14 -21.89
N ASP A 181 3.84 13.33 -22.90
CA ASP A 181 4.18 13.69 -24.29
C ASP A 181 3.07 14.41 -25.11
N ASN A 182 2.12 15.11 -24.46
CA ASN A 182 1.14 15.96 -25.12
C ASN A 182 1.22 17.37 -24.53
N GLU A 183 2.19 18.14 -25.03
CA GLU A 183 2.29 19.58 -24.75
C GLU A 183 1.33 20.38 -25.64
N ASP A 184 0.03 20.24 -25.39
CA ASP A 184 -0.90 21.33 -25.73
C ASP A 184 -1.00 22.24 -24.49
N ALA A 185 -0.22 23.32 -24.51
CA ALA A 185 -0.23 24.33 -23.46
C ALA A 185 -1.64 24.93 -23.26
N GLY A 186 -2.47 24.96 -24.31
CA GLY A 186 -3.86 25.40 -24.24
C GLY A 186 -4.74 24.42 -23.46
N ALA A 187 -4.54 23.11 -23.64
CA ALA A 187 -5.27 22.09 -22.90
C ALA A 187 -4.90 22.08 -21.40
N ARG A 188 -3.63 22.33 -21.06
CA ARG A 188 -3.18 22.49 -19.66
C ARG A 188 -3.80 23.72 -19.03
N GLN A 189 -3.73 24.88 -19.70
CA GLN A 189 -4.30 26.12 -19.19
C GLN A 189 -5.83 26.04 -19.04
N ALA A 190 -6.52 25.39 -19.98
CA ALA A 190 -7.95 25.13 -19.88
C ALA A 190 -8.29 24.18 -18.70
N GLY A 191 -7.48 23.14 -18.50
CA GLY A 191 -7.61 22.22 -17.36
C GLY A 191 -7.39 22.91 -16.01
N ASP A 192 -6.38 23.79 -15.92
CA ASP A 192 -6.09 24.54 -14.70
C ASP A 192 -7.15 25.60 -14.38
N LEU A 193 -7.68 26.28 -15.39
CA LEU A 193 -8.80 27.21 -15.24
C LEU A 193 -10.08 26.47 -14.82
N ALA A 194 -10.33 25.28 -15.36
CA ALA A 194 -11.44 24.44 -14.94
C ALA A 194 -11.25 23.92 -13.51
N ALA A 195 -10.03 23.51 -13.12
CA ALA A 195 -9.71 23.08 -11.77
C ALA A 195 -9.84 24.21 -10.75
N ALA A 196 -9.46 25.44 -11.09
CA ALA A 196 -9.60 26.60 -10.21
C ALA A 196 -11.08 27.00 -9.95
N GLN A 197 -12.01 26.59 -10.82
CA GLN A 197 -13.45 26.80 -10.62
C GLN A 197 -14.09 25.72 -9.74
N VAL A 198 -13.43 24.58 -9.58
CA VAL A 198 -13.81 23.52 -8.65
C VAL A 198 -13.08 23.85 -7.35
N GLY A 199 -13.71 24.66 -6.48
CA GLY A 199 -13.09 25.18 -5.26
C GLY A 199 -12.33 24.13 -4.43
N GLU A 200 -11.38 24.57 -3.60
CA GLU A 200 -10.46 23.71 -2.86
C GLU A 200 -11.19 22.55 -2.14
N HIS A 201 -11.06 21.36 -2.71
CA HIS A 201 -11.40 20.14 -2.01
C HIS A 201 -10.21 19.80 -1.11
N PRO A 202 -10.42 19.58 0.21
CA PRO A 202 -9.33 19.18 1.07
C PRO A 202 -8.71 17.90 0.52
N VAL A 203 -7.45 18.00 0.10
CA VAL A 203 -6.61 16.83 -0.14
C VAL A 203 -6.41 16.19 1.23
N LEU A 204 -7.26 15.21 1.55
CA LEU A 204 -7.09 14.40 2.75
C LEU A 204 -5.85 13.54 2.58
N ILE A 205 -4.72 14.03 3.08
CA ILE A 205 -3.51 13.23 3.24
C ILE A 205 -3.74 12.29 4.42
N GLY A 206 -4.05 11.03 4.10
CA GLY A 206 -4.37 10.01 5.08
C GLY A 206 -5.84 10.01 5.49
N VAL A 207 -6.32 8.86 5.97
CA VAL A 207 -7.59 8.78 6.68
C VAL A 207 -7.41 9.54 7.99
N PRO A 208 -8.28 10.52 8.36
CA PRO A 208 -8.21 11.13 9.68
C PRO A 208 -8.26 10.02 10.74
N ALA A 209 -7.42 10.14 11.77
CA ALA A 209 -7.39 9.17 12.86
C ALA A 209 -8.83 8.96 13.38
N PRO A 210 -9.29 7.70 13.56
CA PRO A 210 -10.61 7.48 14.12
C PRO A 210 -10.70 8.18 15.47
N GLU A 211 -11.77 8.95 15.66
CA GLU A 211 -12.05 9.64 16.91
C GLU A 211 -11.99 8.62 18.06
N PRO A 212 -11.31 8.94 19.19
CA PRO A 212 -11.20 8.02 20.30
C PRO A 212 -12.60 7.64 20.77
N ALA A 213 -12.86 6.33 20.84
CA ALA A 213 -14.14 5.81 21.32
C ALA A 213 -14.48 6.46 22.68
N PRO A 214 -15.72 6.95 22.86
CA PRO A 214 -16.12 7.54 24.13
C PRO A 214 -15.88 6.53 25.25
N ALA A 215 -15.27 7.01 26.34
CA ALA A 215 -14.99 6.19 27.50
C ALA A 215 -16.28 5.46 27.94
N PRO A 216 -16.20 4.15 28.28
CA PRO A 216 -17.38 3.40 28.71
C PRO A 216 -17.99 4.11 29.92
N GLN A 217 -19.25 4.53 29.77
CA GLN A 217 -20.01 5.09 30.89
C GLN A 217 -20.14 4.01 31.97
N PRO A 218 -19.75 4.28 33.23
CA PRO A 218 -19.96 3.34 34.30
C PRO A 218 -21.47 3.28 34.59
N GLY A 219 -22.15 2.23 34.11
CA GLY A 219 -23.57 2.04 34.45
C GLY A 219 -24.42 1.09 33.61
N SER A 220 -23.94 0.47 32.53
CA SER A 220 -24.75 -0.52 31.80
C SER A 220 -24.39 -1.94 32.23
N GLN A 221 -25.27 -2.55 33.03
CA GLN A 221 -25.15 -3.93 33.46
C GLN A 221 -25.16 -4.87 32.25
N ALA A 222 -24.15 -5.74 32.16
CA ALA A 222 -24.14 -6.83 31.20
C ALA A 222 -25.29 -7.80 31.50
N ALA A 223 -26.21 -7.96 30.54
CA ALA A 223 -27.20 -9.03 30.59
C ALA A 223 -26.47 -10.39 30.56
N ALA A 224 -26.72 -11.20 31.58
CA ALA A 224 -26.17 -12.54 31.70
C ALA A 224 -26.61 -13.44 30.54
N LEU A 225 -25.66 -14.12 29.91
CA LEU A 225 -25.92 -15.17 28.92
C LEU A 225 -26.57 -16.39 29.61
N PRO A 226 -27.59 -17.03 29.03
CA PRO A 226 -28.16 -18.25 29.59
C PRO A 226 -27.19 -19.43 29.44
N ALA A 227 -27.02 -20.18 30.52
CA ALA A 227 -26.18 -21.38 30.57
C ALA A 227 -26.77 -22.51 29.70
N THR A 228 -25.95 -23.10 28.84
CA THR A 228 -26.26 -24.33 28.10
C THR A 228 -26.19 -25.56 29.02
N PRO A 229 -27.20 -26.45 29.02
CA PRO A 229 -27.13 -27.69 29.79
C PRO A 229 -26.18 -28.72 29.16
N ARG A 230 -25.45 -29.42 30.03
CA ARG A 230 -24.49 -30.49 29.71
C ARG A 230 -25.22 -31.75 29.18
N PRO A 231 -24.70 -32.45 28.15
CA PRO A 231 -25.31 -33.69 27.69
C PRO A 231 -25.08 -34.85 28.66
N THR A 232 -26.14 -35.64 28.87
CA THR A 232 -26.22 -36.83 29.72
C THR A 232 -25.45 -38.00 29.10
N THR A 233 -24.63 -38.68 29.91
CA THR A 233 -23.91 -39.92 29.58
C THR A 233 -24.88 -41.06 29.23
N ALA A 234 -24.65 -41.72 28.09
CA ALA A 234 -25.28 -43.00 27.75
C ALA A 234 -24.32 -44.15 28.07
N GLU A 235 -24.83 -45.13 28.83
CA GLU A 235 -24.17 -46.38 29.24
C GLU A 235 -24.20 -47.43 28.10
N PRO A 236 -23.21 -48.32 27.97
CA PRO A 236 -23.17 -49.30 26.89
C PRO A 236 -24.03 -50.53 27.19
N ALA A 237 -24.84 -50.96 26.21
CA ALA A 237 -25.47 -52.28 26.20
C ALA A 237 -24.53 -53.32 25.56
N ARG A 238 -24.60 -54.55 26.10
CA ARG A 238 -23.82 -55.76 25.78
C ARG A 238 -23.66 -56.09 24.30
#